data_AF-A0A1Z1M425-F1
#
_entry.id   AF-A0A1Z1M425-F1
#
_cell.length_a   1.000
_cell.length_b   1.000
_cell.length_c   1.000
_cell.angle_alpha   90.00
_cell.angle_beta   90.00
_cell.angle_gamma   90.00
#
_symmetry.space_group_name_H-M   'P 1'
#
loop_
_entity.id
_entity.type
_entity.pdbx_description
1 polymer ?
#
loop_
_entity_poly.entity_id
_entity_poly.type
_entity_poly.pdbx_seq_one_letter_code
_entity_poly.pdbx_strand_id
1 'polypeptide(L)'
;MFNTYKLLYSNISRNVNKFISLMLLFLFAIIFIFSIFSWKKNQGYNLFIEFNHSYGLKQGSNVNLKGVKIGYVSSLDIQLSKVVLLIHINSTQVLIPKYSLIEANQVGLFNDIIIDINPFNENVSRFIRPIDVFSKDCLNSAFICSNFYLKGYKGLNYDDLIRATTRISQRFDDPRFFNLFYLFLQNTIDISDEILFLVYQSSNLFYILNESIPLALLKYIY
;
A
#
# COMPACT_ATOMS: atom_id res chain seq x y z
N MET A 1 -16.55 -78.45 -30.53
CA MET A 1 -15.81 -77.71 -29.48
C MET A 1 -15.53 -76.24 -29.84
N PHE A 2 -15.30 -75.89 -31.12
CA PHE A 2 -14.99 -74.50 -31.52
C PHE A 2 -16.16 -73.50 -31.44
N ASN A 3 -17.40 -73.95 -31.64
CA ASN A 3 -18.56 -73.05 -31.77
C ASN A 3 -19.07 -72.49 -30.43
N THR A 4 -18.90 -73.25 -29.34
CA THR A 4 -19.30 -72.83 -27.98
C THR A 4 -18.36 -71.78 -27.39
N TYR A 5 -17.05 -71.88 -27.66
CA TYR A 5 -16.05 -70.88 -27.27
C TYR A 5 -16.26 -69.53 -27.99
N LYS A 6 -16.66 -69.54 -29.26
CA LYS A 6 -16.96 -68.33 -30.02
C LYS A 6 -18.19 -67.59 -29.49
N LEU A 7 -19.22 -68.33 -29.08
CA LEU A 7 -20.43 -67.79 -28.43
C LEU A 7 -20.14 -67.22 -27.03
N LEU A 8 -19.34 -67.92 -26.22
CA LEU A 8 -18.90 -67.42 -24.91
C LEU A 8 -18.04 -66.16 -25.03
N TYR A 9 -17.08 -66.12 -25.95
CA TYR A 9 -16.23 -64.94 -26.21
C TYR A 9 -17.04 -63.75 -26.74
N SER A 10 -18.02 -63.98 -27.62
CA SER A 10 -18.96 -62.98 -28.11
C SER A 10 -19.80 -62.35 -26.97
N ASN A 11 -20.30 -63.16 -26.04
CA ASN A 11 -21.07 -62.64 -24.90
C ASN A 11 -20.19 -61.91 -23.88
N ILE A 12 -18.99 -62.40 -23.61
CA ILE A 12 -18.04 -61.76 -22.68
C ILE A 12 -17.57 -60.41 -23.22
N SER A 13 -17.15 -60.34 -24.49
CA SER A 13 -16.74 -59.08 -25.13
C SER A 13 -17.88 -58.05 -25.19
N ARG A 14 -19.12 -58.48 -25.43
CA ARG A 14 -20.29 -57.61 -25.39
C ARG A 14 -20.58 -57.06 -23.99
N ASN A 15 -20.36 -57.84 -22.93
CA ASN A 15 -20.50 -57.35 -21.55
C ASN A 15 -19.37 -56.39 -21.16
N VAL A 16 -18.12 -56.67 -21.55
CA VAL A 16 -16.97 -55.78 -21.30
C VAL A 16 -17.17 -54.42 -22.00
N ASN A 17 -17.63 -54.41 -23.26
CA ASN A 17 -17.89 -53.17 -23.98
C ASN A 17 -19.01 -52.32 -23.34
N LYS A 18 -20.03 -52.97 -22.75
CA LYS A 18 -21.05 -52.26 -21.96
C LYS A 18 -20.47 -51.61 -20.70
N PHE A 19 -19.59 -52.30 -19.98
CA PHE A 19 -18.91 -51.74 -18.80
C PHE A 19 -18.02 -50.55 -19.17
N ILE A 20 -17.25 -50.65 -20.25
CA ILE A 20 -16.39 -49.56 -20.75
C ILE A 20 -17.24 -48.36 -21.17
N SER A 21 -18.33 -48.59 -21.90
CA SER A 21 -19.26 -47.54 -22.30
C SER A 21 -19.91 -46.84 -21.09
N LEU A 22 -20.27 -47.60 -20.05
CA LEU A 22 -20.83 -47.03 -18.82
C LEU A 22 -19.81 -46.18 -18.05
N MET A 23 -18.56 -46.63 -17.97
CA MET A 23 -17.47 -45.87 -17.35
C MET A 23 -17.17 -44.56 -18.09
N LEU A 24 -17.15 -44.60 -19.42
CA LEU A 24 -16.99 -43.40 -20.24
C LEU A 24 -18.13 -42.40 -20.05
N LEU A 25 -19.37 -42.89 -19.96
CA LEU A 25 -20.53 -42.04 -19.72
C LEU A 25 -20.48 -41.39 -18.33
N PHE A 26 -20.04 -42.13 -17.31
CA PHE A 26 -19.86 -41.61 -15.96
C PHE A 26 -18.76 -40.53 -15.90
N LEU A 27 -17.63 -40.76 -16.56
CA LEU A 27 -16.55 -39.77 -16.67
C LEU A 27 -17.03 -38.50 -17.36
N PHE A 28 -17.77 -38.64 -18.46
CA PHE A 28 -18.35 -37.51 -19.19
C PHE A 28 -19.34 -36.73 -18.32
N ALA A 29 -20.18 -37.42 -17.54
CA ALA A 29 -21.10 -36.77 -16.61
C ALA A 29 -20.36 -35.97 -15.52
N ILE A 30 -19.25 -36.49 -14.97
CA ILE A 30 -18.42 -35.76 -14.00
C ILE A 30 -17.84 -34.49 -14.61
N ILE A 31 -17.25 -34.58 -15.81
CA ILE A 31 -16.68 -33.43 -16.52
C ILE A 31 -17.76 -32.38 -16.78
N PHE A 32 -18.95 -32.82 -17.20
CA PHE A 32 -20.08 -31.94 -17.49
C PHE A 32 -20.59 -31.23 -16.22
N ILE A 33 -20.71 -31.94 -15.10
CA ILE A 33 -21.09 -31.37 -13.80
C ILE A 33 -20.05 -30.34 -13.33
N PHE A 34 -18.75 -30.64 -13.46
CA PHE A 34 -17.67 -29.71 -13.12
C PHE A 34 -17.69 -28.44 -14.00
N SER A 35 -17.99 -28.61 -15.30
CA SER A 35 -18.14 -27.50 -16.24
C SER A 35 -19.33 -26.60 -15.87
N ILE A 36 -20.47 -27.18 -15.48
CA ILE A 36 -21.64 -26.40 -15.04
C ILE A 36 -21.34 -25.66 -13.73
N PHE A 37 -20.67 -26.30 -12.78
CA PHE A 37 -20.34 -25.68 -11.50
C PHE A 37 -19.37 -24.51 -11.65
N SER A 38 -18.40 -24.62 -12.56
CA SER A 38 -17.45 -23.53 -12.84
C SER A 38 -18.06 -22.30 -13.53
N TRP A 39 -19.29 -22.38 -14.03
CA TRP A 39 -20.00 -21.26 -14.67
C TRP A 39 -20.82 -20.38 -13.72
N LYS A 40 -20.95 -20.73 -12.43
CA LYS A 40 -21.36 -19.75 -11.42
C LYS A 40 -20.24 -18.74 -11.21
N LYS A 41 -20.01 -17.87 -12.20
CA LYS A 41 -19.19 -16.68 -12.02
C LYS A 41 -19.87 -15.83 -10.96
N ASN A 42 -19.16 -15.60 -9.86
CA ASN A 42 -19.56 -14.58 -8.90
C ASN A 42 -19.74 -13.28 -9.68
N GLN A 43 -20.92 -12.69 -9.56
CA GLN A 43 -21.21 -11.39 -10.16
C GLN A 43 -20.34 -10.37 -9.42
N GLY A 44 -19.28 -9.94 -10.09
CA GLY A 44 -18.40 -8.87 -9.65
C GLY A 44 -18.75 -7.55 -10.32
N TYR A 45 -18.04 -6.49 -9.97
CA TYR A 45 -18.15 -5.19 -10.62
C TYR A 45 -16.79 -4.58 -10.87
N ASN A 46 -16.72 -3.72 -11.88
CA ASN A 46 -15.47 -3.06 -12.25
C ASN A 46 -15.38 -1.64 -11.70
N LEU A 47 -14.16 -1.16 -11.51
CA LEU A 47 -13.83 0.24 -11.21
C LEU A 47 -12.64 0.69 -12.06
N PHE A 48 -12.59 1.98 -12.37
CA PHE A 48 -11.44 2.60 -13.02
C PHE A 48 -10.60 3.33 -11.99
N ILE A 49 -9.30 3.07 -11.94
CA ILE A 49 -8.37 3.78 -11.05
C ILE A 49 -7.28 4.44 -11.88
N GLU A 50 -7.14 5.75 -11.70
CA GLU A 50 -6.12 6.58 -12.32
C GLU A 50 -4.91 6.73 -11.39
N PHE A 51 -3.72 6.44 -11.90
CA PHE A 51 -2.45 6.72 -11.24
C PHE A 51 -1.58 7.62 -12.12
N ASN A 52 -0.68 8.39 -11.51
CA ASN A 52 0.32 9.16 -12.27
C ASN A 52 1.36 8.24 -12.93
N HIS A 53 1.65 7.08 -12.34
CA HIS A 53 2.57 6.06 -12.87
C HIS A 53 2.02 4.66 -12.52
N SER A 54 2.48 3.61 -13.19
CA SER A 54 2.03 2.24 -12.88
C SER A 54 2.58 1.70 -11.55
N TYR A 55 3.70 2.25 -11.06
CA TYR A 55 4.40 1.79 -9.85
C TYR A 55 4.75 0.29 -9.83
N GLY A 56 4.77 -0.38 -10.99
CA GLY A 56 4.99 -1.83 -11.10
C GLY A 56 3.71 -2.68 -11.03
N LEU A 57 2.53 -2.05 -11.00
CA LEU A 57 1.25 -2.75 -11.17
C LEU A 57 1.18 -3.44 -12.53
N LYS A 58 0.66 -4.66 -12.52
CA LYS A 58 0.50 -5.52 -13.69
C LYS A 58 -0.90 -6.12 -13.71
N GLN A 59 -1.32 -6.62 -14.87
CA GLN A 59 -2.52 -7.42 -14.96
C GLN A 59 -2.44 -8.60 -13.97
N GLY A 60 -3.51 -8.81 -13.20
CA GLY A 60 -3.57 -9.82 -12.14
C GLY A 60 -3.04 -9.36 -10.78
N SER A 61 -2.48 -8.15 -10.63
CA SER A 61 -2.13 -7.58 -9.32
C SER A 61 -3.35 -7.61 -8.39
N ASN A 62 -3.13 -7.96 -7.11
CA ASN A 62 -4.21 -8.08 -6.14
C ASN A 62 -4.79 -6.70 -5.78
N VAL A 63 -6.10 -6.67 -5.55
CA VAL A 63 -6.80 -5.54 -4.96
C VAL A 63 -7.29 -5.96 -3.59
N ASN A 64 -6.84 -5.24 -2.57
CA ASN A 64 -7.13 -5.49 -1.18
C ASN A 64 -7.98 -4.37 -0.59
N LEU A 65 -8.87 -4.72 0.32
CA LEU A 65 -9.64 -3.80 1.14
C LEU A 65 -9.34 -4.14 2.60
N LYS A 66 -8.75 -3.20 3.34
CA LYS A 66 -8.28 -3.44 4.72
C LYS A 66 -7.40 -4.70 4.82
N GLY A 67 -6.50 -4.90 3.85
CA GLY A 67 -5.61 -6.07 3.80
C GLY A 67 -6.24 -7.39 3.33
N VAL A 68 -7.55 -7.45 3.06
CA VAL A 68 -8.22 -8.65 2.52
C VAL A 68 -8.36 -8.56 1.01
N LYS A 69 -7.95 -9.61 0.29
CA LYS A 69 -8.10 -9.67 -1.18
C LYS A 69 -9.57 -9.69 -1.58
N ILE A 70 -10.01 -8.65 -2.28
CA ILE A 70 -11.38 -8.50 -2.80
C ILE A 70 -11.46 -8.54 -4.33
N GLY A 71 -10.34 -8.42 -5.01
CA GLY A 71 -10.32 -8.30 -6.46
C GLY A 71 -8.93 -8.42 -7.08
N TYR A 72 -8.84 -8.02 -8.33
CA TYR A 72 -7.60 -8.01 -9.11
C TYR A 72 -7.63 -6.94 -10.21
N VAL A 73 -6.46 -6.55 -10.70
CA VAL A 73 -6.32 -5.69 -11.88
C VAL A 73 -6.67 -6.50 -13.14
N SER A 74 -7.75 -6.13 -13.80
CA SER A 74 -8.25 -6.78 -15.01
C SER A 74 -7.49 -6.34 -16.26
N SER A 75 -7.24 -5.04 -16.41
CA SER A 75 -6.44 -4.48 -17.49
C SER A 75 -5.79 -3.17 -17.07
N LEU A 76 -4.79 -2.73 -17.84
CA LEU A 76 -4.12 -1.46 -17.69
C LEU A 76 -4.01 -0.76 -19.04
N ASP A 77 -4.19 0.56 -19.05
CA ASP A 77 -4.02 1.41 -20.21
C ASP A 77 -3.09 2.59 -19.86
N ILE A 78 -2.17 2.91 -20.77
CA ILE A 78 -1.16 3.95 -20.59
C ILE A 78 -1.56 5.14 -21.44
N GLN A 79 -1.84 6.26 -20.79
CA GLN A 79 -2.10 7.55 -21.41
C GLN A 79 -0.87 8.45 -21.27
N LEU A 80 -0.86 9.59 -21.96
CA LEU A 80 0.32 10.47 -22.10
C LEU A 80 1.01 10.85 -20.77
N SER A 81 0.25 11.05 -19.69
CA SER A 81 0.77 11.44 -18.38
C SER A 81 0.23 10.61 -17.22
N LYS A 82 -0.54 9.56 -17.52
CA LYS A 82 -1.31 8.81 -16.53
C LYS A 82 -1.44 7.35 -16.93
N VAL A 83 -1.71 6.49 -15.95
CA VAL A 83 -2.04 5.08 -16.15
C VAL A 83 -3.43 4.85 -15.59
N VAL A 84 -4.32 4.30 -16.40
CA VAL A 84 -5.69 3.96 -16.01
C VAL A 84 -5.80 2.45 -15.89
N LEU A 85 -6.21 1.97 -14.72
CA LEU A 85 -6.40 0.56 -14.44
C LEU A 85 -7.88 0.23 -14.40
N LEU A 86 -8.27 -0.86 -15.05
CA LEU A 86 -9.55 -1.48 -14.81
C LEU A 86 -9.34 -2.55 -13.73
N ILE A 87 -9.96 -2.37 -12.57
CA ILE A 87 -9.97 -3.39 -11.52
C ILE A 87 -11.32 -4.11 -11.50
N HIS A 88 -11.30 -5.39 -11.18
CA HIS A 88 -12.48 -6.22 -10.98
C HIS A 88 -12.60 -6.62 -9.51
N ILE A 89 -13.72 -6.25 -8.88
CA ILE A 89 -14.09 -6.69 -7.53
C ILE A 89 -14.92 -7.97 -7.65
N ASN A 90 -14.56 -9.00 -6.89
CA ASN A 90 -15.07 -10.36 -7.08
C ASN A 90 -16.54 -10.56 -6.68
N SER A 91 -17.13 -9.65 -5.91
CA SER A 91 -18.50 -9.77 -5.40
C SER A 91 -19.16 -8.41 -5.26
N THR A 92 -20.41 -8.30 -5.70
CA THR A 92 -21.29 -7.14 -5.49
C THR A 92 -21.60 -6.86 -4.02
N GLN A 93 -21.39 -7.85 -3.13
CA GLN A 93 -21.58 -7.68 -1.69
C GLN A 93 -20.44 -6.89 -1.03
N VAL A 94 -19.29 -6.74 -1.72
CA VAL A 94 -18.17 -5.95 -1.23
C VAL A 94 -18.43 -4.47 -1.53
N LEU A 95 -18.92 -3.77 -0.52
CA LEU A 95 -19.21 -2.34 -0.60
C LEU A 95 -17.99 -1.52 -0.15
N ILE A 96 -17.39 -0.77 -1.08
CA ILE A 96 -16.24 0.10 -0.79
C ILE A 96 -16.77 1.50 -0.42
N PRO A 97 -16.45 2.05 0.77
CA PRO A 97 -16.85 3.41 1.14
C PRO A 97 -16.30 4.47 0.19
N LYS A 98 -17.09 5.49 -0.11
CA LYS A 98 -16.75 6.59 -1.03
C LYS A 98 -15.49 7.35 -0.61
N TYR A 99 -15.29 7.52 0.68
CA TYR A 99 -14.09 8.12 1.26
C TYR A 99 -13.07 7.04 1.62
N SER A 100 -12.51 6.39 0.60
CA SER A 100 -11.40 5.44 0.75
C SER A 100 -10.16 5.96 0.04
N LEU A 101 -9.03 5.82 0.70
CA LEU A 101 -7.71 6.06 0.12
C LEU A 101 -7.31 4.82 -0.69
N ILE A 102 -6.93 5.02 -1.95
CA ILE A 102 -6.51 3.95 -2.85
C ILE A 102 -5.04 4.14 -3.14
N GLU A 103 -4.22 3.17 -2.75
CA GLU A 103 -2.76 3.26 -2.86
C GLU A 103 -2.18 2.05 -3.58
N ALA A 104 -1.14 2.29 -4.37
CA ALA A 104 -0.27 1.24 -4.88
C ALA A 104 0.82 0.98 -3.83
N ASN A 105 0.69 -0.10 -3.06
CA ASN A 105 1.60 -0.48 -1.99
C ASN A 105 2.47 -1.66 -2.41
N GLN A 106 3.76 -1.55 -2.13
CA GLN A 106 4.70 -2.67 -2.28
C GLN A 106 4.61 -3.58 -1.05
N VAL A 107 4.43 -4.87 -1.27
CA VAL A 107 4.33 -5.89 -0.22
C VAL A 107 5.32 -7.02 -0.42
N GLY A 108 5.80 -7.55 0.69
CA GLY A 108 6.73 -8.67 0.71
C GLY A 108 8.14 -8.31 0.23
N LEU A 109 9.02 -9.33 0.22
CA LEU A 109 10.42 -9.19 -0.18
C LEU A 109 10.61 -9.17 -1.72
N PHE A 110 9.63 -9.68 -2.47
CA PHE A 110 9.73 -9.89 -3.92
C PHE A 110 9.14 -8.74 -4.76
N ASN A 111 8.96 -7.56 -4.15
CA ASN A 111 8.47 -6.36 -4.82
C ASN A 111 7.11 -6.54 -5.52
N ASP A 112 6.22 -7.36 -4.95
CA ASP A 112 4.86 -7.43 -5.46
C ASP A 112 4.11 -6.14 -5.11
N ILE A 113 3.47 -5.54 -6.11
CA ILE A 113 2.68 -4.33 -5.95
C ILE A 113 1.20 -4.72 -5.93
N ILE A 114 0.53 -4.30 -4.86
CA ILE A 114 -0.91 -4.47 -4.67
C ILE A 114 -1.60 -3.12 -4.66
N ILE A 115 -2.88 -3.12 -5.01
CA ILE A 115 -3.75 -1.96 -4.77
C ILE A 115 -4.39 -2.18 -3.40
N ASP A 116 -4.14 -1.28 -2.46
CA ASP A 116 -4.76 -1.31 -1.13
C ASP A 116 -5.80 -0.19 -1.03
N ILE A 117 -6.98 -0.54 -0.52
CA ILE A 117 -8.11 0.36 -0.36
C ILE A 117 -8.39 0.50 1.13
N ASN A 118 -8.15 1.69 1.66
CA ASN A 118 -8.27 1.99 3.09
C ASN A 118 -9.33 3.07 3.33
N PRO A 119 -10.52 2.70 3.87
CA PRO A 119 -11.57 3.65 4.22
C PRO A 119 -11.12 4.61 5.33
N PHE A 120 -11.36 5.92 5.17
CA PHE A 120 -11.03 6.92 6.19
C PHE A 120 -11.97 6.87 7.42
N ASN A 121 -13.22 6.46 7.23
CA ASN A 121 -14.23 6.48 8.28
C ASN A 121 -14.85 5.08 8.45
N GLU A 122 -14.65 4.48 9.62
CA GLU A 122 -15.14 3.13 9.93
C GLU A 122 -16.62 3.10 10.35
N ASN A 123 -17.22 4.26 10.61
CA ASN A 123 -18.58 4.38 11.13
C ASN A 123 -19.69 4.08 10.12
N VAL A 124 -19.34 3.79 8.86
CA VAL A 124 -20.32 3.44 7.81
C VAL A 124 -21.06 2.13 8.15
N SER A 125 -20.51 1.29 9.02
CA SER A 125 -20.97 -0.09 9.30
C SER A 125 -22.31 -0.23 10.05
N ARG A 126 -22.81 0.79 10.76
CA ARG A 126 -23.93 0.59 11.71
C ARG A 126 -25.33 0.56 11.10
N PHE A 127 -25.54 1.02 9.87
CA PHE A 127 -26.90 1.17 9.28
C PHE A 127 -26.95 0.95 7.77
N ILE A 128 -26.33 -0.12 7.26
CA ILE A 128 -26.25 -0.35 5.81
C ILE A 128 -27.42 -1.23 5.34
N ARG A 129 -28.34 -0.62 4.59
CA ARG A 129 -29.27 -1.38 3.73
C ARG A 129 -28.45 -2.04 2.60
N PRO A 130 -28.83 -3.23 2.12
CA PRO A 130 -28.19 -3.80 0.93
C PRO A 130 -28.39 -2.83 -0.24
N ILE A 131 -27.31 -2.27 -0.75
CA ILE A 131 -27.30 -1.36 -1.90
C ILE A 131 -26.78 -2.13 -3.10
N ASP A 132 -27.50 -2.03 -4.21
CA ASP A 132 -27.06 -2.55 -5.49
C ASP A 132 -26.08 -1.57 -6.15
N VAL A 133 -24.82 -2.00 -6.32
CA VAL A 133 -23.74 -1.23 -6.94
C VAL A 133 -23.96 -0.86 -8.41
N PHE A 134 -24.93 -1.50 -9.08
CA PHE A 134 -25.32 -1.19 -10.46
C PHE A 134 -26.54 -0.25 -10.54
N SER A 135 -27.25 -0.05 -9.43
CA SER A 135 -28.43 0.80 -9.39
C SER A 135 -28.08 2.28 -9.43
N LYS A 136 -29.02 3.11 -9.91
CA LYS A 136 -28.89 4.58 -9.85
C LYS A 136 -28.87 5.09 -8.41
N ASP A 137 -29.50 4.36 -7.48
CA ASP A 137 -29.55 4.71 -6.06
C ASP A 137 -28.16 4.69 -5.41
N CYS A 138 -27.23 3.90 -5.95
CA CYS A 138 -25.85 3.86 -5.49
C CYS A 138 -25.15 5.23 -5.58
N LEU A 139 -25.47 6.06 -6.58
CA LEU A 139 -24.80 7.36 -6.77
C LEU A 139 -25.00 8.31 -5.56
N ASN A 140 -26.15 8.18 -4.89
CA ASN A 140 -26.51 8.95 -3.70
C ASN A 140 -26.07 8.26 -2.39
N SER A 141 -25.43 7.10 -2.48
CA SER A 141 -24.99 6.33 -1.32
C SER A 141 -23.61 6.75 -0.81
N ALA A 142 -23.24 6.20 0.35
CA ALA A 142 -21.91 6.34 0.93
C ALA A 142 -20.86 5.39 0.31
N PHE A 143 -21.20 4.65 -0.75
CA PHE A 143 -20.33 3.65 -1.38
C PHE A 143 -19.95 4.02 -2.81
N ILE A 144 -18.91 3.36 -3.31
CA ILE A 144 -18.44 3.46 -4.69
C ILE A 144 -19.24 2.50 -5.56
N CYS A 145 -19.77 3.01 -6.68
CA CYS A 145 -20.61 2.26 -7.62
C CYS A 145 -19.80 1.61 -8.73
N SER A 146 -20.43 0.70 -9.47
CA SER A 146 -19.78 0.09 -10.63
C SER A 146 -19.39 1.11 -11.69
N ASN A 147 -18.27 0.86 -12.36
CA ASN A 147 -17.68 1.67 -13.44
C ASN A 147 -17.35 3.10 -13.03
N PHE A 148 -17.23 3.36 -11.73
CA PHE A 148 -16.83 4.67 -11.24
C PHE A 148 -15.33 4.91 -11.47
N TYR A 149 -14.98 6.17 -11.70
CA TYR A 149 -13.61 6.60 -11.94
C TYR A 149 -13.02 7.19 -10.66
N LEU A 150 -11.88 6.65 -10.23
CA LEU A 150 -11.25 6.93 -8.95
C LEU A 150 -9.80 7.34 -9.17
N LYS A 151 -9.27 8.14 -8.25
CA LYS A 151 -7.87 8.53 -8.24
C LYS A 151 -7.11 7.68 -7.22
N GLY A 152 -6.06 7.03 -7.68
CA GLY A 152 -5.10 6.31 -6.86
C GLY A 152 -3.83 7.12 -6.60
N TYR A 153 -3.14 6.77 -5.53
CA TYR A 153 -1.92 7.43 -5.07
C TYR A 153 -0.76 6.44 -4.94
N LYS A 154 0.46 6.97 -4.96
CA LYS A 154 1.65 6.19 -4.64
C LYS A 154 1.62 5.87 -3.14
N GLY A 155 1.65 4.60 -2.80
CA GLY A 155 1.79 4.15 -1.42
C GLY A 155 3.25 4.00 -1.00
N LEU A 156 3.49 3.11 -0.02
CA LEU A 156 4.82 2.81 0.50
C LEU A 156 5.64 2.01 -0.52
N ASN A 157 6.92 2.41 -0.67
CA ASN A 157 7.90 1.75 -1.52
C ASN A 157 9.24 1.65 -0.76
N TYR A 158 9.80 0.44 -0.65
CA TYR A 158 11.04 0.21 0.08
C TYR A 158 12.27 0.84 -0.59
N ASP A 159 12.29 0.92 -1.91
CA ASP A 159 13.38 1.55 -2.67
C ASP A 159 13.46 3.05 -2.40
N ASP A 160 12.32 3.69 -2.12
CA ASP A 160 12.31 5.11 -1.74
C ASP A 160 12.98 5.31 -0.39
N LEU A 161 12.71 4.42 0.58
CA LEU A 161 13.36 4.47 1.88
C LEU A 161 14.87 4.24 1.76
N ILE A 162 15.28 3.18 1.06
CA ILE A 162 16.71 2.88 0.84
C ILE A 162 17.40 4.05 0.13
N ARG A 163 16.78 4.60 -0.92
CA ARG A 163 17.35 5.74 -1.64
C ARG A 163 17.46 7.00 -0.77
N ALA A 164 16.48 7.25 0.10
CA ALA A 164 16.52 8.35 1.04
C ALA A 164 17.64 8.17 2.07
N THR A 165 17.78 6.98 2.66
CA THR A 165 18.83 6.69 3.64
C THR A 165 20.23 6.73 3.02
N THR A 166 20.42 6.19 1.81
CA THR A 166 21.69 6.30 1.08
C THR A 166 22.06 7.76 0.80
N ARG A 167 21.12 8.60 0.37
CA ARG A 167 21.37 10.03 0.15
C ARG A 167 21.76 10.75 1.44
N ILE A 168 21.15 10.39 2.56
CA ILE A 168 21.52 10.93 3.87
C ILE A 168 22.94 10.51 4.24
N SER A 169 23.28 9.22 4.14
CA SER A 169 24.63 8.70 4.41
C SER A 169 25.69 9.44 3.58
N GLN A 170 25.44 9.61 2.27
CA GLN A 170 26.35 10.32 1.37
C GLN A 170 26.55 11.79 1.76
N ARG A 171 25.55 12.44 2.38
CA ARG A 171 25.69 13.81 2.89
C ARG A 171 26.49 13.86 4.18
N PHE A 172 26.36 12.84 5.02
CA PHE A 172 27.20 12.70 6.21
C PHE A 172 28.64 12.35 5.88
N ASP A 173 28.92 11.67 4.77
CA ASP A 173 30.28 11.36 4.32
C ASP A 173 30.95 12.51 3.52
N ASP A 174 30.27 13.65 3.31
CA ASP A 174 30.81 14.78 2.54
C ASP A 174 31.85 15.56 3.37
N PRO A 175 33.14 15.62 2.95
CA PRO A 175 34.18 16.32 3.71
C PRO A 175 33.89 17.82 3.87
N ARG A 176 33.10 18.43 2.97
CA ARG A 176 32.69 19.83 3.10
C ARG A 176 31.73 20.04 4.27
N PHE A 177 30.82 19.08 4.49
CA PHE A 177 29.92 19.12 5.63
C PHE A 177 30.70 19.03 6.95
N PHE A 178 31.66 18.09 7.03
CA PHE A 178 32.52 17.99 8.21
C PHE A 178 33.37 19.24 8.43
N ASN A 179 33.94 19.84 7.38
CA ASN A 179 34.71 21.08 7.54
C ASN A 179 33.85 22.22 8.09
N LEU A 180 32.63 22.41 7.56
CA LEU A 180 31.68 23.39 8.09
C LEU A 180 31.29 23.08 9.54
N PHE A 181 31.12 21.81 9.87
CA PHE A 181 30.83 21.38 11.24
C PHE A 181 32.00 21.67 12.19
N TYR A 182 33.25 21.40 11.78
CA TYR A 182 34.44 21.76 12.56
C TYR A 182 34.57 23.27 12.76
N LEU A 183 34.36 24.07 11.72
CA LEU A 183 34.36 25.54 11.83
C LEU A 183 33.26 26.04 12.79
N PHE A 184 32.07 25.44 12.72
CA PHE A 184 31.00 25.75 13.65
C PHE A 184 31.38 25.42 15.10
N LEU A 185 31.98 24.26 15.34
CA LEU A 185 32.47 23.87 16.67
C LEU A 185 33.57 24.80 17.16
N GLN A 186 34.54 25.14 16.31
CA GLN A 186 35.62 26.06 16.66
C GLN A 186 35.08 27.44 17.03
N ASN A 187 34.20 28.01 16.20
CA ASN A 187 33.56 29.29 16.50
C ASN A 187 32.76 29.23 17.81
N THR A 188 32.14 28.09 18.14
CA THR A 188 31.42 27.92 19.41
C THR A 188 32.36 27.92 20.61
N ILE A 189 33.55 27.34 20.47
CA ILE A 189 34.61 27.38 21.49
C ILE A 189 35.12 28.81 21.65
N ASP A 190 35.45 29.49 20.55
CA ASP A 190 35.97 30.87 20.58
C ASP A 190 34.98 31.83 21.24
N ILE A 191 33.69 31.72 20.92
CA ILE A 191 32.61 32.51 21.57
C ILE A 191 32.54 32.19 23.07
N SER A 192 32.72 30.93 23.47
CA SER A 192 32.70 30.54 24.88
C SER A 192 33.84 31.17 25.67
N ASP A 193 35.03 31.25 25.06
CA ASP A 193 36.20 31.90 25.65
C ASP A 193 36.01 33.42 25.77
N GLU A 194 35.43 34.07 24.76
CA GLU A 194 35.08 35.50 24.82
C GLU A 194 34.05 35.78 25.93
N ILE A 195 33.04 34.92 26.08
CA ILE A 195 32.06 35.03 27.17
C ILE A 195 32.76 34.92 28.54
N LEU A 196 33.70 33.98 28.70
CA LEU A 196 34.44 33.80 29.95
C LEU A 196 35.28 35.04 30.27
N PHE A 197 35.93 35.62 29.27
CA PHE A 197 36.66 36.88 29.42
C PHE A 197 35.73 38.03 29.86
N LEU A 198 34.55 38.17 29.23
CA LEU A 198 33.56 39.18 29.60
C LEU A 198 33.07 39.02 31.04
N VAL A 199 32.83 37.78 31.49
CA VAL A 199 32.43 37.49 32.88
C VAL A 199 33.55 37.91 33.85
N TYR A 200 34.80 37.60 33.53
CA TYR A 200 35.94 37.99 34.37
C TYR A 200 36.10 39.51 34.48
N GLN A 201 36.01 40.22 33.34
CA GLN A 201 36.07 41.69 33.33
C GLN A 201 34.91 42.33 34.07
N SER A 202 33.70 41.79 33.89
CA SER A 202 32.53 42.25 34.64
C SER A 202 32.72 42.07 36.15
N SER A 203 33.27 40.93 36.59
CA SER A 203 33.58 40.66 37.99
C SER A 203 34.57 41.67 38.56
N ASN A 204 35.66 41.95 37.84
CA ASN A 204 36.64 42.96 38.25
C ASN A 204 36.04 44.38 38.32
N LEU A 205 35.18 44.74 37.37
CA LEU A 205 34.48 46.02 37.37
C LEU A 205 33.55 46.14 38.58
N PHE A 206 32.79 45.08 38.90
CA PHE A 206 31.99 45.02 40.13
C PHE A 206 32.83 45.12 41.40
N TYR A 207 34.00 44.48 41.44
CA TYR A 207 34.93 44.59 42.57
C TYR A 207 35.42 46.03 42.77
N ILE A 208 35.87 46.70 41.70
CA ILE A 208 36.31 48.10 41.75
C ILE A 208 35.16 49.04 42.15
N LEU A 209 33.97 48.84 41.57
CA LEU A 209 32.79 49.61 41.96
C LEU A 209 32.49 49.44 43.45
N ASN A 210 32.52 48.22 43.96
CA ASN A 210 32.27 47.93 45.37
C ASN A 210 33.29 48.61 46.30
N GLU A 211 34.58 48.61 45.95
CA GLU A 211 35.64 49.33 46.69
C GLU A 211 35.47 50.86 46.64
N SER A 212 34.92 51.40 45.54
CA SER A 212 34.72 52.85 45.40
C SER A 212 33.50 53.41 46.18
N ILE A 213 32.53 52.56 46.52
CA ILE A 213 31.33 52.94 47.31
C ILE A 213 31.69 53.53 48.69
N PRO A 214 32.52 52.88 49.54
CA PRO A 214 32.88 53.45 50.84
C PRO A 214 33.66 54.77 50.73
N LEU A 215 34.52 54.93 49.70
CA LEU A 215 35.21 56.19 49.41
C LEU A 215 34.23 57.32 49.05
N ALA A 216 33.18 57.02 48.28
CA ALA A 216 32.13 57.98 47.95
C ALA A 216 31.24 58.32 49.16
N LEU A 217 30.94 57.34 50.02
CA LEU A 217 30.16 57.53 51.24
C LEU A 217 30.90 58.35 52.32
N LEU A 218 32.23 58.20 52.42
CA LEU A 218 33.07 59.04 53.29
C LEU A 218 32.94 60.54 52.99
N LYS A 219 32.66 60.89 51.73
CA LYS A 219 32.42 62.28 51.30
C LYS A 219 31.09 62.89 51.81
N TYR A 220 30.19 62.06 52.33
CA TYR A 220 28.90 62.47 52.90
C TYR A 220 28.86 62.38 54.44
N ILE A 221 29.87 61.79 55.06
CA ILE A 221 29.97 61.58 56.52
C ILE A 221 30.85 62.66 57.20
N TYR A 222 31.65 63.41 56.42
CA TYR A 222 32.37 64.63 56.82
C TYR A 222 31.83 65.83 56.05
#